data_AF-A0A7L1G2R7-F1
#
_entry.id   AF-A0A7L1G2R7-F1
#
_cell.length_a   1.000
_cell.length_b   1.000
_cell.length_c   1.000
_cell.angle_alpha   90.00
_cell.angle_beta   90.00
_cell.angle_gamma   90.00
#
_symmetry.space_group_name_H-M   'P 1'
#
loop_
_entity.id
_entity.type
_entity.pdbx_description
1 polymer ?
#
loop_
_entity_poly.entity_id
_entity_poly.type
_entity_poly.pdbx_seq_one_letter_code
_entity_poly.pdbx_strand_id
1 'polypeptide(L)'
;DPKDNRIEQWLNVVPQDGIADLSFQLSDEPLLGTYVISITSAKAYSTFSVEEYVLPKFEVYFEAPNQIYVLDKSFPLRICGRYTYGKDVQGMLHVSLCQKIAPFLPSASKPNLCQEFHNQTDETGCFFTNVSLSSFSRDFRYYQDSIVAEAMLVEDGTEIHTNASHKLLISKIVGMVLFGDVNSYYHAGEVYRGKIKVINYQGKALKHKTVLLIVTCGEHQFKQKYITGDSGTTSFSLNTTAWNSTSVSLEASVLHQGSDREAGTADLNYQQASYFVHPFYSTSRSFLSIVRVPETMPCDREQAVQVDFSIYQEDLEHGPKRVIFSYFVTGKRGIVHAGQKTIWVGLPRMLKGFFSIPLTFTSIYGPSPRLVVYVIFPNGKIIADSAVFSINMCFRNKVELGFSTPEALPDSQIGLRLRAAPGSTCAVWALDQSVFLRKPGKELSSSLIYGLFPSVSSSRYPPQVSEDD
;
A
#
# COMPACT_ATOMS: atom_id res chain seq x y z
N ASP A 1 12.12 3.38 31.62
CA ASP A 1 13.52 3.32 31.14
C ASP A 1 13.71 1.97 30.45
N PRO A 2 14.91 1.55 30.02
CA PRO A 2 15.13 0.23 29.41
C PRO A 2 14.91 -0.96 30.35
N LYS A 3 14.74 -0.72 31.65
CA LYS A 3 14.46 -1.74 32.68
C LYS A 3 13.01 -1.67 33.17
N ASP A 4 12.13 -1.02 32.41
CA ASP A 4 10.71 -0.80 32.71
C ASP A 4 10.42 0.01 34.00
N ASN A 5 11.38 0.77 34.52
CA ASN A 5 11.13 1.71 35.60
C ASN A 5 10.53 3.01 35.06
N ARG A 6 9.56 3.58 35.78
CA ARG A 6 9.04 4.92 35.49
C ARG A 6 9.95 5.98 36.09
N ILE A 7 10.56 6.79 35.23
CA ILE A 7 11.57 7.80 35.62
C ILE A 7 11.02 9.24 35.62
N GLU A 8 9.92 9.50 34.92
CA GLU A 8 9.27 10.82 34.87
C GLU A 8 7.76 10.67 34.68
N GLN A 9 6.97 11.63 35.18
CA GLN A 9 5.52 11.63 35.01
C GLN A 9 4.93 13.05 35.06
N TRP A 10 4.16 13.39 34.02
CA TRP A 10 3.28 14.56 34.04
C TRP A 10 1.82 14.15 34.31
N LEU A 11 1.18 14.82 35.27
CA LEU A 11 -0.20 14.58 35.67
C LEU A 11 -1.10 15.74 35.21
N ASN A 12 -2.33 15.42 34.80
CA ASN A 12 -3.36 16.41 34.46
C ASN A 12 -2.91 17.44 33.41
N VAL A 13 -2.12 17.03 32.43
CA VAL A 13 -1.66 17.89 31.34
C VAL A 13 -2.86 18.28 30.48
N VAL A 14 -3.13 19.58 30.38
CA VAL A 14 -4.16 20.14 29.49
C VAL A 14 -3.46 20.73 28.28
N PRO A 15 -3.67 20.18 27.07
CA PRO A 15 -3.05 20.71 25.85
C PRO A 15 -3.69 22.05 25.46
N GLN A 16 -2.87 22.98 24.99
CA GLN A 16 -3.31 24.24 24.38
C GLN A 16 -3.45 24.04 22.87
N ASP A 17 -4.63 24.32 22.31
CA ASP A 17 -4.96 24.06 20.89
C ASP A 17 -4.70 22.62 20.43
N GLY A 18 -4.74 21.66 21.36
CA GLY A 18 -4.45 20.25 21.09
C GLY A 18 -2.97 19.86 21.12
N ILE A 19 -2.07 20.78 21.50
CA ILE A 19 -0.63 20.54 21.64
C ILE A 19 -0.23 20.73 23.11
N ALA A 20 0.61 19.83 23.62
CA ALA A 20 1.29 19.99 24.90
C ALA A 20 2.80 19.91 24.67
N ASP A 21 3.52 20.91 25.14
CA ASP A 21 4.99 20.95 25.12
C ASP A 21 5.53 20.59 26.50
N LEU A 22 6.35 19.53 26.57
CA LEU A 22 6.88 18.95 27.80
C LEU A 22 8.36 18.63 27.58
N SER A 23 9.17 18.82 28.61
CA SER A 23 10.61 18.59 28.54
C SER A 23 11.06 17.61 29.62
N PHE A 24 11.89 16.65 29.23
CA PHE A 24 12.53 15.69 30.13
C PHE A 24 14.03 15.65 29.86
N GLN A 25 14.82 15.82 30.91
CA GLN A 25 16.27 15.80 30.85
C GLN A 25 16.79 14.43 31.29
N LEU A 26 17.62 13.80 30.45
CA LEU A 26 18.34 12.58 30.81
C LEU A 26 19.45 12.92 31.83
N SER A 27 19.75 11.98 32.72
CA SER A 27 20.92 12.08 33.61
C SER A 27 22.23 12.05 32.82
N ASP A 28 23.32 12.54 33.42
CA ASP A 28 24.66 12.56 32.79
C ASP A 28 25.17 11.15 32.43
N GLU A 29 24.78 10.13 33.21
CA GLU A 29 25.06 8.72 32.95
C GLU A 29 23.74 7.92 32.79
N PRO A 30 23.01 8.07 31.67
CA PRO A 30 21.73 7.41 31.49
C PRO A 30 21.94 5.93 31.14
N LEU A 31 20.99 5.08 31.52
CA LEU A 31 20.98 3.69 31.05
C LEU A 31 20.83 3.65 29.53
N LEU A 32 21.74 2.99 28.84
CA LEU A 32 21.64 2.80 27.40
C LEU A 32 20.52 1.78 27.08
N GLY A 33 19.81 2.01 25.98
CA GLY A 33 18.72 1.16 25.52
C GLY A 33 17.51 1.93 25.02
N THR A 34 16.39 1.23 24.89
CA THR A 34 15.14 1.80 24.40
C THR A 34 14.28 2.31 25.55
N TYR A 35 13.85 3.56 25.46
CA TYR A 35 12.91 4.21 26.37
C TYR A 35 11.53 4.27 25.74
N VAL A 36 10.50 4.24 26.59
CA VAL A 36 9.10 4.28 26.18
C VAL A 36 8.43 5.50 26.81
N ILE A 37 7.80 6.32 25.98
CA ILE A 37 6.89 7.39 26.37
C ILE A 37 5.47 6.81 26.28
N SER A 38 4.74 6.78 27.39
CA SER A 38 3.40 6.18 27.45
C SER A 38 2.36 7.22 27.87
N ILE A 39 1.26 7.28 27.11
CA ILE A 39 0.12 8.17 27.34
C ILE A 39 -1.06 7.31 27.81
N THR A 40 -1.31 7.31 29.12
CA THR A 40 -2.30 6.43 29.76
C THR A 40 -3.73 6.68 29.29
N SER A 41 -4.11 7.94 29.07
CA SER A 41 -5.47 8.32 28.67
C SER A 41 -5.86 7.82 27.28
N ALA A 42 -4.90 7.77 26.35
CA ALA A 42 -5.12 7.39 24.96
C ALA A 42 -4.63 5.96 24.63
N LYS A 43 -4.05 5.24 25.60
CA LYS A 43 -3.33 3.97 25.39
C LYS A 43 -2.31 4.04 24.23
N ALA A 44 -1.71 5.21 24.05
CA ALA A 44 -0.73 5.46 23.02
C ALA A 44 0.67 5.41 23.62
N TYR A 45 1.65 4.95 22.85
CA TYR A 45 3.04 4.98 23.27
C TYR A 45 3.94 5.34 22.09
N SER A 46 5.09 5.91 22.40
CA SER A 46 6.18 6.15 21.47
C SER A 46 7.48 5.68 22.11
N THR A 47 8.51 5.49 21.30
CA THR A 47 9.81 5.00 21.78
C THR A 47 10.94 5.86 21.25
N PHE A 48 12.02 5.97 22.02
CA PHE A 48 13.28 6.55 21.59
C PHE A 48 14.45 5.72 22.14
N SER A 49 15.60 5.72 21.46
CA SER A 49 16.81 5.02 21.95
C SER A 49 17.76 6.03 22.56
N VAL A 50 18.45 5.62 23.63
CA VAL A 50 19.63 6.29 24.18
C VAL A 50 20.81 5.35 24.01
N GLU A 51 21.81 5.80 23.27
CA GLU A 51 22.98 5.02 22.88
C GLU A 51 24.21 5.93 23.00
N GLU A 52 25.40 5.36 23.21
CA GLU A 52 26.63 6.12 23.16
C GLU A 52 26.82 6.68 21.75
N TYR A 53 26.96 8.00 21.65
CA TYR A 53 26.98 8.70 20.38
C TYR A 53 28.38 9.20 20.04
N VAL A 54 28.98 8.56 19.04
CA VAL A 54 30.08 9.14 18.27
C VAL A 54 29.50 9.60 16.94
N LEU A 55 29.57 10.91 16.67
CA LEU A 55 29.12 11.52 15.41
C LEU A 55 29.94 10.91 14.26
N PRO A 56 29.34 10.12 13.36
CA PRO A 56 30.03 9.70 12.15
C PRO A 56 30.29 10.94 11.31
N LYS A 57 31.52 11.13 10.82
CA LYS A 57 31.83 12.28 9.95
C LYS A 57 31.10 12.19 8.61
N PHE A 58 30.85 10.97 8.16
CA PHE A 58 30.15 10.65 6.93
C PHE A 58 29.40 9.31 7.05
N GLU A 59 28.47 9.09 6.13
CA GLU A 59 27.76 7.84 5.97
C GLU A 59 28.13 7.14 4.66
N VAL A 60 27.94 5.82 4.63
CA VAL A 60 27.97 5.01 3.42
C VAL A 60 26.58 4.44 3.21
N TYR A 61 26.01 4.65 2.04
CA TYR A 61 24.67 4.15 1.72
C TYR A 61 24.63 3.45 0.37
N PHE A 62 23.65 2.56 0.21
CA PHE A 62 23.45 1.75 -0.98
C PHE A 62 22.22 2.24 -1.75
N GLU A 63 22.43 2.61 -3.01
CA GLU A 63 21.39 2.81 -4.02
C GLU A 63 21.28 1.52 -4.84
N ALA A 64 20.31 0.69 -4.47
CA ALA A 64 20.05 -0.61 -5.08
C ALA A 64 18.55 -0.79 -5.38
N PRO A 65 18.16 -1.69 -6.31
CA PRO A 65 16.75 -1.98 -6.53
C PRO A 65 16.11 -2.58 -5.29
N ASN A 66 14.87 -2.16 -4.98
CA ASN A 66 14.08 -2.69 -3.84
C ASN A 66 13.94 -4.22 -3.85
N GLN A 67 13.97 -4.82 -5.03
CA GLN A 67 13.87 -6.26 -5.22
C GLN A 67 14.63 -6.66 -6.48
N ILE A 68 15.39 -7.74 -6.37
CA ILE A 68 16.11 -8.36 -7.50
C ILE A 68 15.28 -9.55 -7.99
N TYR A 69 15.18 -9.77 -9.30
CA TYR A 69 14.46 -10.93 -9.83
C TYR A 69 15.42 -11.99 -10.36
N VAL A 70 15.12 -13.26 -10.10
CA VAL A 70 15.99 -14.39 -10.47
C VAL A 70 16.26 -14.51 -11.98
N LEU A 71 15.38 -13.94 -12.81
CA LEU A 71 15.50 -13.94 -14.26
C LEU A 71 16.39 -12.81 -14.81
N ASP A 72 16.74 -11.83 -13.99
CA ASP A 72 17.66 -10.77 -14.40
C ASP A 72 19.07 -11.35 -14.62
N LYS A 73 19.84 -10.71 -15.52
CA LYS A 73 21.25 -11.07 -15.75
C LYS A 73 22.17 -10.36 -14.77
N SER A 74 21.86 -9.11 -14.46
CA SER A 74 22.61 -8.26 -13.56
C SER A 74 21.67 -7.24 -12.93
N PHE A 75 22.11 -6.62 -11.84
CA PHE A 75 21.42 -5.48 -11.23
C PHE A 75 22.39 -4.32 -11.02
N PRO A 76 21.93 -3.07 -11.16
CA PRO A 76 22.75 -1.91 -10.85
C PRO A 76 22.91 -1.79 -9.33
N LEU A 77 24.14 -1.53 -8.91
CA LEU A 77 24.49 -1.23 -7.53
C LEU A 77 25.31 0.04 -7.50
N ARG A 78 24.84 1.03 -6.77
CA ARG A 78 25.59 2.26 -6.50
C ARG A 78 25.79 2.43 -5.01
N ILE A 79 27.01 2.74 -4.63
CA ILE A 79 27.43 2.87 -3.23
C ILE A 79 28.11 4.22 -3.12
N CYS A 80 27.64 5.06 -2.21
CA CYS A 80 28.11 6.43 -2.09
C CYS A 80 28.51 6.74 -0.66
N GLY A 81 29.53 7.58 -0.53
CA GLY A 81 29.92 8.21 0.73
C GLY A 81 29.45 9.66 0.75
N ARG A 82 28.81 10.09 1.85
CA ARG A 82 28.36 11.49 1.99
C ARG A 82 28.62 11.99 3.40
N TYR A 83 29.23 13.17 3.52
CA TYR A 83 29.39 13.84 4.80
C TYR A 83 28.04 14.26 5.38
N THR A 84 27.97 14.46 6.69
CA THR A 84 26.75 14.94 7.37
C THR A 84 26.25 16.29 6.86
N TYR A 85 27.14 17.14 6.34
CA TYR A 85 26.83 18.43 5.70
C TYR A 85 26.57 18.34 4.19
N GLY A 86 26.49 17.12 3.66
CA GLY A 86 25.93 16.83 2.34
C GLY A 86 26.89 16.80 1.16
N LYS A 87 28.18 17.06 1.35
CA LYS A 87 29.21 16.88 0.32
C LYS A 87 29.59 15.42 0.15
N ASP A 88 30.11 15.10 -1.03
CA ASP A 88 30.53 13.75 -1.40
C ASP A 88 31.87 13.40 -0.75
N VAL A 89 32.03 12.14 -0.35
CA VAL A 89 33.26 11.62 0.26
C VAL A 89 34.04 10.85 -0.78
N GLN A 90 35.27 11.29 -1.04
CA GLN A 90 36.20 10.57 -1.91
C GLN A 90 37.09 9.64 -1.08
N GLY A 91 37.27 8.42 -1.56
CA GLY A 91 37.98 7.40 -0.82
C GLY A 91 38.07 6.04 -1.51
N MET A 92 38.78 5.13 -0.85
CA MET A 92 38.91 3.74 -1.28
C MET A 92 37.73 2.92 -0.74
N LEU A 93 36.97 2.32 -1.64
CA LEU A 93 35.80 1.51 -1.30
C LEU A 93 36.09 0.01 -1.43
N HIS A 94 35.78 -0.72 -0.37
CA HIS A 94 35.81 -2.18 -0.31
C HIS A 94 34.37 -2.70 -0.18
N VAL A 95 33.91 -3.47 -1.16
CA VAL A 95 32.54 -4.02 -1.19
C VAL A 95 32.58 -5.53 -1.27
N SER A 96 31.85 -6.21 -0.39
CA SER A 96 31.64 -7.65 -0.43
C SER A 96 30.15 -7.96 -0.58
N LEU A 97 29.79 -8.72 -1.62
CA LEU A 97 28.44 -9.18 -1.87
C LEU A 97 28.40 -10.68 -1.69
N CYS A 98 27.75 -11.16 -0.62
CA CYS A 98 27.73 -12.58 -0.28
C CYS A 98 26.31 -13.16 -0.23
N GLN A 99 26.10 -14.26 -0.95
CA GLN A 99 24.95 -15.12 -0.79
C GLN A 99 25.31 -16.28 0.14
N LYS A 100 24.65 -16.29 1.31
CA LYS A 100 24.89 -17.31 2.35
C LYS A 100 24.18 -18.62 2.02
N ILE A 101 24.69 -19.72 2.56
CA ILE A 101 24.05 -21.03 2.51
C ILE A 101 22.69 -20.97 3.24
N ALA A 102 21.73 -21.78 2.79
CA ALA A 102 20.45 -21.93 3.47
C ALA A 102 20.66 -22.34 4.94
N PRO A 103 19.95 -21.71 5.90
CA PRO A 103 20.25 -21.83 7.34
C PRO A 103 20.08 -23.26 7.89
N PHE A 104 19.34 -24.12 7.20
CA PHE A 104 19.07 -25.51 7.60
C PHE A 104 20.18 -26.49 7.19
N LEU A 105 21.17 -26.05 6.40
CA LEU A 105 22.27 -26.89 5.97
C LEU A 105 23.50 -26.67 6.87
N PRO A 106 24.26 -27.73 7.20
CA PRO A 106 25.52 -27.59 7.92
C PRO A 106 26.47 -26.64 7.18
N SER A 107 27.18 -25.77 7.90
CA SER A 107 28.11 -24.80 7.30
C SER A 107 29.26 -25.45 6.50
N ALA A 108 29.48 -26.77 6.66
CA ALA A 108 30.46 -27.56 5.93
C ALA A 108 29.96 -28.08 4.55
N SER A 109 28.72 -27.79 4.15
CA SER A 109 28.11 -28.38 2.94
C SER A 109 28.61 -27.77 1.64
N LYS A 110 28.75 -26.44 1.60
CA LYS A 110 29.16 -25.61 0.43
C LYS A 110 29.77 -24.30 0.95
N PRO A 111 30.63 -23.60 0.19
CA PRO A 111 31.08 -22.26 0.57
C PRO A 111 29.98 -21.20 0.32
N ASN A 112 30.06 -20.05 1.00
CA ASN A 112 29.27 -18.88 0.63
C ASN A 112 29.75 -18.37 -0.75
N LEU A 113 28.82 -17.88 -1.56
CA LEU A 113 29.14 -17.29 -2.86
C LEU A 113 29.33 -15.79 -2.67
N CYS A 114 30.57 -15.33 -2.80
CA CYS A 114 30.92 -13.93 -2.59
C CYS A 114 31.55 -13.33 -3.84
N GLN A 115 31.23 -12.07 -4.10
CA GLN A 115 31.86 -11.24 -5.11
C GLN A 115 32.36 -9.95 -4.46
N GLU A 116 33.63 -9.63 -4.66
CA GLU A 116 34.29 -8.49 -4.03
C GLU A 116 34.69 -7.44 -5.06
N PHE A 117 34.66 -6.18 -4.65
CA PHE A 117 35.09 -5.03 -5.45
C PHE A 117 35.99 -4.14 -4.60
N HIS A 118 37.08 -3.67 -5.20
CA HIS A 118 38.09 -2.81 -4.57
C HIS A 118 38.37 -1.67 -5.53
N ASN A 119 37.69 -0.55 -5.35
CA ASN A 119 37.70 0.55 -6.31
C ASN A 119 37.67 1.90 -5.58
N GLN A 120 38.30 2.91 -6.18
CA GLN A 120 38.16 4.29 -5.74
C GLN A 120 36.77 4.82 -6.11
N THR A 121 36.20 5.66 -5.26
CA THR A 121 35.00 6.43 -5.59
C THR A 121 35.29 7.45 -6.70
N ASP A 122 34.26 7.79 -7.48
CA ASP A 122 34.32 8.84 -8.49
C ASP A 122 34.29 10.27 -7.89
N GLU A 123 34.28 11.29 -8.75
CA GLU A 123 34.20 12.70 -8.31
C GLU A 123 32.95 13.00 -7.48
N THR A 124 31.88 12.20 -7.64
CA THR A 124 30.63 12.29 -6.87
C THR A 124 30.65 11.46 -5.59
N GLY A 125 31.81 10.94 -5.18
CA GLY A 125 31.96 10.11 -3.97
C GLY A 125 31.24 8.77 -4.06
N CYS A 126 30.96 8.29 -5.29
CA CYS A 126 30.20 7.09 -5.54
C CYS A 126 30.99 6.05 -6.33
N PHE A 127 30.61 4.79 -6.14
CA PHE A 127 31.05 3.68 -6.97
C PHE A 127 29.81 3.03 -7.59
N PHE A 128 29.78 2.95 -8.92
CA PHE A 128 28.71 2.31 -9.67
C PHE A 128 29.23 1.03 -10.33
N THR A 129 28.50 -0.07 -10.12
CA THR A 129 28.78 -1.35 -10.79
C THR A 129 27.49 -2.08 -11.16
N ASN A 130 27.53 -2.83 -12.26
CA ASN A 130 26.48 -3.78 -12.60
C ASN A 130 26.91 -5.16 -12.13
N VAL A 131 26.28 -5.65 -11.06
CA VAL A 131 26.62 -6.93 -10.44
C VAL A 131 25.98 -8.06 -11.25
N SER A 132 26.78 -9.02 -11.71
CA SER A 132 26.27 -10.18 -12.43
C SER A 132 25.62 -11.18 -11.48
N LEU A 133 24.39 -11.59 -11.79
CA LEU A 133 23.69 -12.63 -11.02
C LEU A 133 24.24 -14.04 -11.28
N SER A 134 25.12 -14.21 -12.27
CA SER A 134 25.81 -15.47 -12.51
C SER A 134 26.80 -15.84 -11.40
N SER A 135 27.26 -14.87 -10.62
CA SER A 135 28.14 -15.09 -9.46
C SER A 135 27.42 -15.74 -8.29
N PHE A 136 26.08 -15.77 -8.33
CA PHE A 136 25.23 -16.27 -7.26
C PHE A 136 24.42 -17.50 -7.72
N SER A 137 23.98 -18.31 -6.77
CA SER A 137 23.19 -19.49 -7.05
C SER A 137 21.71 -19.17 -7.15
N ARG A 138 21.07 -19.73 -8.18
CA ARG A 138 19.61 -19.78 -8.32
C ARG A 138 19.00 -20.99 -7.58
N ASP A 139 19.80 -21.87 -7.00
CA ASP A 139 19.31 -23.02 -6.25
C ASP A 139 19.10 -22.66 -4.78
N PHE A 140 17.91 -22.11 -4.51
CA PHE A 140 17.50 -21.69 -3.18
C PHE A 140 17.25 -22.84 -2.19
N ARG A 141 17.46 -24.10 -2.59
CA ARG A 141 17.50 -25.23 -1.64
C ARG A 141 18.81 -25.24 -0.87
N TYR A 142 19.89 -24.78 -1.50
CA TYR A 142 21.22 -24.74 -0.92
C TYR A 142 21.65 -23.34 -0.46
N TYR A 143 21.11 -22.29 -1.08
CA TYR A 143 21.47 -20.90 -0.78
C TYR A 143 20.26 -20.08 -0.36
N GLN A 144 20.49 -19.00 0.38
CA GLN A 144 19.45 -18.05 0.75
C GLN A 144 18.95 -17.28 -0.47
N ASP A 145 17.69 -16.86 -0.41
CA ASP A 145 17.06 -15.94 -1.36
C ASP A 145 17.42 -14.48 -1.09
N SER A 146 18.63 -14.23 -0.58
CA SER A 146 19.14 -12.89 -0.30
C SER A 146 20.64 -12.79 -0.44
N ILE A 147 21.11 -11.63 -0.88
CA ILE A 147 22.51 -11.23 -0.95
C ILE A 147 22.75 -10.20 0.16
N VAL A 148 23.76 -10.44 0.98
CA VAL A 148 24.21 -9.47 1.99
C VAL A 148 25.34 -8.66 1.35
N ALA A 149 25.12 -7.36 1.24
CA ALA A 149 26.11 -6.40 0.78
C ALA A 149 26.75 -5.72 1.99
N GLU A 150 28.07 -5.76 2.07
CA GLU A 150 28.87 -5.10 3.10
C GLU A 150 29.85 -4.16 2.39
N ALA A 151 29.86 -2.89 2.77
CA ALA A 151 30.74 -1.89 2.21
C ALA A 151 31.54 -1.21 3.32
N MET A 152 32.80 -0.92 3.03
CA MET A 152 33.71 -0.17 3.87
C MET A 152 34.37 0.90 3.02
N LEU A 153 34.14 2.17 3.35
CA LEU A 153 34.75 3.31 2.68
C LEU A 153 35.81 3.92 3.58
N VAL A 154 37.02 4.08 3.05
CA VAL A 154 38.14 4.76 3.71
C VAL A 154 38.33 6.12 3.07
N GLU A 155 38.13 7.20 3.83
CA GLU A 155 38.23 8.59 3.38
C GLU A 155 39.67 8.96 2.98
N ASP A 156 39.81 9.64 1.84
CA ASP A 156 41.09 10.20 1.40
C ASP A 156 41.56 11.32 2.37
N GLY A 157 42.76 11.16 2.93
CA GLY A 157 43.45 12.18 3.72
C GLY A 157 43.34 12.05 5.24
N THR A 158 42.30 11.37 5.77
CA THR A 158 42.16 11.15 7.22
C THR A 158 42.29 9.68 7.64
N GLU A 159 42.20 8.75 6.67
CA GLU A 159 42.15 7.29 6.88
C GLU A 159 41.00 6.82 7.78
N ILE A 160 40.01 7.68 8.02
CA ILE A 160 38.79 7.32 8.74
C ILE A 160 37.96 6.40 7.85
N HIS A 161 37.46 5.32 8.43
CA HIS A 161 36.63 4.34 7.74
C HIS A 161 35.24 4.25 8.34
N THR A 162 34.25 4.07 7.48
CA THR A 162 32.86 3.82 7.87
C THR A 162 32.34 2.59 7.15
N ASN A 163 31.63 1.72 7.88
CA ASN A 163 31.03 0.52 7.34
C ASN A 163 29.51 0.67 7.17
N ALA A 164 28.96 -0.04 6.18
CA ALA A 164 27.53 -0.15 5.97
C ALA A 164 27.17 -1.54 5.47
N SER A 165 26.00 -2.04 5.86
CA SER A 165 25.48 -3.32 5.40
C SER A 165 24.07 -3.17 4.86
N HIS A 166 23.76 -3.86 3.77
CA HIS A 166 22.43 -3.87 3.17
C HIS A 166 22.03 -5.27 2.73
N LYS A 167 20.75 -5.65 2.93
CA LYS A 167 20.24 -6.97 2.55
C LYS A 167 19.36 -6.84 1.31
N LEU A 168 19.76 -7.48 0.23
CA LEU A 168 19.06 -7.50 -1.06
C LEU A 168 18.29 -8.81 -1.20
N LEU A 169 16.99 -8.75 -1.44
CA LEU A 169 16.14 -9.93 -1.61
C LEU A 169 16.06 -10.35 -3.09
N ILE A 170 16.20 -11.66 -3.35
CA ILE A 170 16.03 -12.26 -4.67
C ILE A 170 14.64 -12.90 -4.76
N SER A 171 13.79 -12.34 -5.61
CA SER A 171 12.45 -12.84 -5.87
C SER A 171 12.45 -13.99 -6.87
N LYS A 172 11.73 -15.06 -6.52
CA LYS A 172 11.40 -16.19 -7.40
C LYS A 172 10.14 -15.93 -8.23
N ILE A 173 9.47 -14.81 -8.00
CA ILE A 173 8.23 -14.44 -8.67
C ILE A 173 8.59 -13.94 -10.07
N VAL A 174 8.17 -14.67 -11.09
CA VAL A 174 8.43 -14.31 -12.50
C VAL A 174 7.29 -13.49 -13.13
N GLY A 175 6.15 -13.45 -12.45
CA GLY A 175 4.99 -12.71 -12.85
C GLY A 175 3.84 -12.92 -11.88
N MET A 176 2.77 -12.19 -12.11
CA MET A 176 1.58 -12.25 -11.29
C MET A 176 0.33 -12.20 -12.16
N VAL A 177 -0.69 -12.89 -11.68
CA VAL A 177 -2.05 -12.81 -12.22
C VAL A 177 -2.80 -11.78 -11.39
N LEU A 178 -3.64 -10.97 -12.03
CA LEU A 178 -4.45 -9.94 -11.39
C LEU A 178 -5.88 -10.02 -11.90
N PHE A 179 -6.85 -9.91 -10.99
CA PHE A 179 -8.23 -9.67 -11.37
C PHE A 179 -8.45 -8.17 -11.59
N GLY A 180 -9.14 -7.82 -12.67
CA GLY A 180 -9.57 -6.46 -12.99
C GLY A 180 -11.06 -6.46 -13.32
N ASP A 181 -11.73 -5.32 -13.13
CA ASP A 181 -13.16 -5.14 -13.40
C ASP A 181 -14.05 -6.21 -12.74
N VAL A 182 -13.68 -6.65 -11.53
CA VAL A 182 -14.43 -7.62 -10.72
C VAL A 182 -15.16 -6.92 -9.57
N ASN A 183 -16.35 -7.43 -9.26
CA ASN A 183 -17.19 -6.95 -8.17
C ASN A 183 -17.15 -7.93 -7.01
N SER A 184 -17.12 -7.46 -5.76
CA SER A 184 -17.15 -8.34 -4.58
C SER A 184 -18.49 -9.05 -4.37
N TYR A 185 -19.49 -8.77 -5.20
CA TYR A 185 -20.81 -9.39 -5.18
C TYR A 185 -21.30 -9.76 -6.58
N TYR A 186 -22.30 -10.64 -6.64
CA TYR A 186 -23.03 -10.99 -7.86
C TYR A 186 -24.54 -11.01 -7.63
N HIS A 187 -25.33 -10.69 -8.66
CA HIS A 187 -26.77 -10.92 -8.65
C HIS A 187 -27.06 -12.33 -9.16
N ALA A 188 -27.82 -13.12 -8.40
CA ALA A 188 -28.14 -14.49 -8.78
C ALA A 188 -28.97 -14.53 -10.07
N GLY A 189 -28.53 -15.33 -11.04
CA GLY A 189 -29.16 -15.45 -12.36
C GLY A 189 -28.59 -14.49 -13.42
N GLU A 190 -27.83 -13.46 -13.02
CA GLU A 190 -27.11 -12.59 -13.93
C GLU A 190 -25.72 -13.14 -14.26
N VAL A 191 -25.18 -12.79 -15.43
CA VAL A 191 -23.84 -13.22 -15.84
C VAL A 191 -22.79 -12.40 -15.10
N TYR A 192 -21.96 -13.06 -14.30
CA TYR A 192 -20.85 -12.41 -13.61
C TYR A 192 -19.67 -12.25 -14.57
N ARG A 193 -19.15 -11.03 -14.68
CA ARG A 193 -18.08 -10.68 -15.63
C ARG A 193 -16.86 -10.16 -14.88
N GLY A 194 -15.70 -10.37 -15.47
CA GLY A 194 -14.46 -9.80 -14.99
C GLY A 194 -13.35 -9.96 -16.00
N LYS A 195 -12.19 -9.41 -15.67
CA LYS A 195 -10.96 -9.52 -16.48
C LYS A 195 -9.85 -10.14 -15.65
N ILE A 196 -9.00 -10.88 -16.35
CA ILE A 196 -7.76 -11.41 -15.82
C ILE A 196 -6.61 -10.82 -16.61
N LYS A 197 -5.67 -10.19 -15.92
CA LYS A 197 -4.46 -9.62 -16.50
C LYS A 197 -3.25 -10.38 -15.99
N VAL A 198 -2.33 -10.72 -16.88
CA VAL A 198 -1.06 -11.38 -16.52
C VAL A 198 0.07 -10.42 -16.82
N ILE A 199 0.90 -10.15 -15.81
CA ILE A 199 2.08 -9.31 -15.94
C ILE A 199 3.32 -10.09 -15.51
N ASN A 200 4.47 -9.75 -16.08
CA ASN A 200 5.76 -10.25 -15.61
C ASN A 200 6.23 -9.44 -14.38
N TYR A 201 7.36 -9.86 -13.82
CA TYR A 201 8.01 -9.17 -12.72
C TYR A 201 8.42 -7.70 -12.99
N GLN A 202 8.52 -7.31 -14.27
CA GLN A 202 8.79 -5.93 -14.70
C GLN A 202 7.50 -5.11 -14.90
N GLY A 203 6.33 -5.66 -14.57
CA GLY A 203 5.03 -5.01 -14.78
C GLY A 203 4.52 -5.02 -16.23
N LYS A 204 5.27 -5.63 -17.17
CA LYS A 204 4.88 -5.74 -18.58
C LYS A 204 3.83 -6.82 -18.76
N ALA A 205 2.76 -6.48 -19.47
CA ALA A 205 1.69 -7.42 -19.79
C ALA A 205 2.18 -8.59 -20.66
N LEU A 206 1.87 -9.82 -20.26
CA LEU A 206 2.25 -11.05 -20.95
C LEU A 206 1.13 -11.51 -21.89
N LYS A 207 1.44 -11.57 -23.19
CA LYS A 207 0.51 -11.99 -24.25
C LYS A 207 0.50 -13.51 -24.41
N HIS A 208 -0.60 -14.05 -24.92
CA HIS A 208 -0.76 -15.46 -25.27
C HIS A 208 -0.40 -16.47 -24.16
N LYS A 209 -0.59 -16.09 -22.89
CA LYS A 209 -0.45 -16.98 -21.74
C LYS A 209 -1.78 -17.66 -21.43
N THR A 210 -1.70 -18.96 -21.16
CA THR A 210 -2.84 -19.76 -20.73
C THR A 210 -3.01 -19.62 -19.21
N VAL A 211 -4.17 -19.16 -18.80
CA VAL A 211 -4.57 -19.00 -17.39
C VAL A 211 -5.68 -20.00 -17.09
N LEU A 212 -5.59 -20.66 -15.94
CA LEU A 212 -6.65 -21.47 -15.37
C LEU A 212 -7.41 -20.63 -14.35
N LEU A 213 -8.71 -20.44 -14.60
CA LEU A 213 -9.64 -19.90 -13.63
C LEU A 213 -10.35 -21.07 -12.95
N ILE A 214 -10.21 -21.13 -11.63
CA ILE A 214 -10.85 -22.07 -10.74
C ILE A 214 -11.96 -21.32 -10.02
N VAL A 215 -13.19 -21.84 -10.10
CA VAL A 215 -14.38 -21.30 -9.46
C VAL A 215 -14.87 -22.33 -8.47
N THR A 216 -14.77 -22.02 -7.18
CA THR A 216 -15.18 -22.91 -6.09
C THR A 216 -16.45 -22.36 -5.46
N CYS A 217 -17.51 -23.16 -5.46
CA CYS A 217 -18.85 -22.81 -4.99
C CYS A 217 -19.36 -23.96 -4.11
N GLY A 218 -19.30 -23.80 -2.78
CA GLY A 218 -19.55 -24.90 -1.85
C GLY A 218 -18.58 -26.07 -2.08
N GLU A 219 -19.12 -27.28 -2.31
CA GLU A 219 -18.33 -28.47 -2.63
C GLU A 219 -17.99 -28.61 -4.13
N HIS A 220 -18.59 -27.78 -4.98
CA HIS A 220 -18.39 -27.86 -6.42
C HIS A 220 -17.24 -26.97 -6.88
N GLN A 221 -16.37 -27.52 -7.73
CA GLN A 221 -15.25 -26.79 -8.31
C GLN A 221 -15.30 -26.87 -9.84
N PHE A 222 -15.33 -25.72 -10.49
CA PHE A 222 -15.31 -25.60 -11.95
C PHE A 222 -13.97 -25.02 -12.39
N LYS A 223 -13.41 -25.56 -13.47
CA LYS A 223 -12.11 -25.14 -14.01
C LYS A 223 -12.28 -24.73 -15.45
N GLN A 224 -11.86 -23.51 -15.79
CA GLN A 224 -11.94 -22.99 -17.16
C GLN A 224 -10.62 -22.38 -17.59
N LYS A 225 -10.23 -22.65 -18.83
CA LYS A 225 -8.99 -22.15 -19.41
C LYS A 225 -9.27 -20.91 -20.25
N TYR A 226 -8.44 -19.89 -20.07
CA TYR A 226 -8.47 -18.65 -20.83
C TYR A 226 -7.08 -18.36 -21.39
N ILE A 227 -7.03 -17.63 -22.50
CA ILE A 227 -5.77 -17.17 -23.11
C ILE A 227 -5.79 -15.64 -23.11
N THR A 228 -4.70 -15.03 -22.64
CA THR A 228 -4.53 -13.57 -22.66
C THR A 228 -4.33 -13.06 -24.09
N GLY A 229 -5.04 -12.00 -24.48
CA GLY A 229 -4.87 -11.35 -25.77
C GLY A 229 -3.62 -10.47 -25.86
N ASP A 230 -3.58 -9.59 -26.85
CA ASP A 230 -2.42 -8.71 -27.11
C ASP A 230 -2.14 -7.66 -26.04
N SER A 231 -3.13 -7.34 -25.22
CA SER A 231 -2.99 -6.46 -24.04
C SER A 231 -2.53 -7.22 -22.79
N GLY A 232 -2.25 -8.53 -22.90
CA GLY A 232 -1.98 -9.43 -21.78
C GLY A 232 -3.17 -9.58 -20.83
N THR A 233 -4.38 -9.26 -21.30
CA THR A 233 -5.64 -9.33 -20.56
C THR A 233 -6.62 -10.24 -21.29
N THR A 234 -7.48 -10.93 -20.55
CA THR A 234 -8.59 -11.73 -21.07
C THR A 234 -9.84 -11.47 -20.23
N SER A 235 -11.02 -11.54 -20.86
CA SER A 235 -12.29 -11.35 -20.16
C SER A 235 -12.96 -12.69 -19.93
N PHE A 236 -13.54 -12.88 -18.76
CA PHE A 236 -14.32 -14.06 -18.42
C PHE A 236 -15.77 -13.70 -18.13
N SER A 237 -16.66 -14.65 -18.37
CA SER A 237 -18.09 -14.54 -18.05
C SER A 237 -18.56 -15.86 -17.46
N LEU A 238 -19.11 -15.80 -16.25
CA LEU A 238 -19.55 -16.96 -15.48
C LEU A 238 -21.06 -16.91 -15.33
N ASN A 239 -21.72 -18.04 -15.56
CA ASN A 239 -23.14 -18.19 -15.28
C ASN A 239 -23.33 -18.47 -13.78
N THR A 240 -24.12 -17.63 -13.11
CA THR A 240 -24.34 -17.68 -11.66
C THR A 240 -25.55 -18.54 -11.27
N THR A 241 -26.32 -19.06 -12.23
CA THR A 241 -27.52 -19.87 -11.93
C THR A 241 -27.21 -21.12 -11.12
N ALA A 242 -26.02 -21.70 -11.31
CA ALA A 242 -25.57 -22.89 -10.57
C ALA A 242 -25.05 -22.57 -9.16
N TRP A 243 -24.94 -21.29 -8.78
CA TRP A 243 -24.30 -20.89 -7.52
C TRP A 243 -25.27 -20.86 -6.34
N ASN A 244 -26.58 -21.02 -6.57
CA ASN A 244 -27.62 -21.11 -5.54
C ASN A 244 -27.49 -20.05 -4.41
N SER A 245 -27.08 -18.83 -4.75
CA SER A 245 -26.89 -17.74 -3.78
C SER A 245 -25.89 -18.09 -2.67
N THR A 246 -24.82 -18.81 -3.00
CA THR A 246 -23.70 -19.10 -2.09
C THR A 246 -22.50 -18.22 -2.42
N SER A 247 -21.57 -18.09 -1.46
CA SER A 247 -20.31 -17.37 -1.69
C SER A 247 -19.38 -18.20 -2.57
N VAL A 248 -18.71 -17.53 -3.51
CA VAL A 248 -17.86 -18.17 -4.52
C VAL A 248 -16.44 -17.64 -4.43
N SER A 249 -15.47 -18.55 -4.43
CA SER A 249 -14.06 -18.22 -4.52
C SER A 249 -13.58 -18.37 -5.96
N LEU A 250 -12.93 -17.32 -6.47
CA LEU A 250 -12.28 -17.28 -7.77
C LEU A 250 -10.77 -17.32 -7.57
N GLU A 251 -10.10 -18.27 -8.18
CA GLU A 251 -8.65 -18.39 -8.14
C GLU A 251 -8.12 -18.47 -9.57
N ALA A 252 -7.19 -17.60 -9.92
CA ALA A 252 -6.58 -17.55 -11.24
C ALA A 252 -5.08 -17.80 -11.17
N SER A 253 -4.61 -18.79 -11.92
CA SER A 253 -3.20 -19.19 -11.96
C SER A 253 -2.74 -19.43 -13.40
N VAL A 254 -1.48 -19.10 -13.70
CA VAL A 254 -0.89 -19.42 -15.00
C VAL A 254 -0.67 -20.92 -15.07
N LEU A 255 -1.18 -21.57 -16.12
CA LEU A 255 -0.88 -22.97 -16.36
C LEU A 255 0.57 -23.08 -16.83
N HIS A 256 1.39 -23.75 -16.03
CA HIS A 256 2.71 -24.19 -16.49
C HIS A 256 2.48 -25.17 -17.64
N GLN A 257 2.83 -24.76 -18.86
CA GLN A 257 3.10 -25.72 -19.93
C GLN A 257 4.34 -26.48 -19.45
N GLY A 258 4.14 -27.75 -19.09
CA GLY A 258 5.24 -28.60 -18.67
C GLY A 258 6.30 -28.63 -19.76
N SER A 259 7.47 -28.06 -19.46
CA SER A 259 8.73 -28.44 -20.08
C SER A 259 9.75 -28.47 -18.95
N ASP A 260 10.17 -29.69 -18.63
CA ASP A 260 11.37 -30.05 -17.88
C ASP A 260 11.64 -29.29 -16.58
N ARG A 261 11.19 -29.90 -15.46
CA ARG A 261 11.86 -29.74 -14.17
C ARG A 261 13.29 -30.30 -14.29
N GLU A 262 14.19 -29.56 -14.91
CA GLU A 262 15.62 -29.83 -14.82
C GLU A 262 16.02 -29.70 -13.34
N ALA A 263 16.51 -30.79 -12.76
CA ALA A 263 16.97 -30.83 -11.39
C ALA A 263 18.09 -29.78 -11.20
N GLY A 264 17.80 -28.67 -10.51
CA GLY A 264 18.77 -27.58 -10.27
C GLY A 264 18.27 -26.16 -10.61
N THR A 265 17.13 -26.02 -11.28
CA THR A 265 16.54 -24.70 -11.57
C THR A 265 15.65 -24.21 -10.41
N ALA A 266 15.67 -22.89 -10.16
CA ALA A 266 14.76 -22.25 -9.20
C ALA A 266 13.30 -22.54 -9.59
N ASP A 267 12.46 -22.90 -8.62
CA ASP A 267 11.01 -23.03 -8.86
C ASP A 267 10.46 -21.63 -9.18
N LEU A 268 10.24 -21.37 -10.48
CA LEU A 268 9.77 -20.08 -10.98
C LEU A 268 8.27 -20.01 -10.77
N ASN A 269 7.84 -19.16 -9.85
CA ASN A 269 6.43 -19.09 -9.47
C ASN A 269 5.75 -17.89 -10.10
N TYR A 270 4.56 -18.13 -10.65
CA TYR A 270 3.60 -17.06 -10.88
C TYR A 270 2.77 -16.86 -9.62
N GLN A 271 2.74 -15.63 -9.12
CA GLN A 271 1.83 -15.30 -8.03
C GLN A 271 0.38 -15.40 -8.54
N GLN A 272 -0.40 -16.21 -7.83
CA GLN A 272 -1.81 -16.46 -8.15
C GLN A 272 -2.68 -15.31 -7.61
N ALA A 273 -3.83 -15.10 -8.25
CA ALA A 273 -4.84 -14.18 -7.75
C ALA A 273 -5.99 -14.96 -7.15
N SER A 274 -6.49 -14.49 -6.01
CA SER A 274 -7.68 -15.02 -5.36
C SER A 274 -8.67 -13.89 -5.09
N TYR A 275 -9.95 -14.15 -5.30
CA TYR A 275 -11.01 -13.17 -5.13
C TYR A 275 -12.29 -13.84 -4.65
N PHE A 276 -12.89 -13.31 -3.59
CA PHE A 276 -14.15 -13.82 -3.05
C PHE A 276 -15.33 -12.97 -3.51
N VAL A 277 -16.38 -13.63 -3.97
CA VAL A 277 -17.61 -13.01 -4.47
C VAL A 277 -18.79 -13.51 -3.65
N HIS A 278 -19.58 -12.58 -3.13
CA HIS A 278 -20.75 -12.88 -2.30
C HIS A 278 -22.06 -12.70 -3.08
N PRO A 279 -23.10 -13.50 -2.78
CA PRO A 279 -24.42 -13.28 -3.36
C PRO A 279 -24.97 -11.95 -2.87
N PHE A 280 -25.51 -11.14 -3.78
CA PHE A 280 -26.22 -9.93 -3.42
C PHE A 280 -27.64 -10.30 -2.96
N TYR A 281 -27.94 -10.10 -1.68
CA TYR A 281 -29.29 -10.29 -1.17
C TYR A 281 -30.21 -9.19 -1.71
N SER A 282 -31.25 -9.58 -2.44
CA SER A 282 -32.27 -8.66 -2.94
C SER A 282 -33.66 -9.26 -2.70
N THR A 283 -34.57 -8.41 -2.24
CA THR A 283 -36.00 -8.75 -2.11
C THR A 283 -36.74 -8.66 -3.45
N SER A 284 -36.06 -8.17 -4.49
CA SER A 284 -36.62 -7.92 -5.83
C SER A 284 -35.71 -8.45 -6.94
N ARG A 285 -36.25 -8.61 -8.17
CA ARG A 285 -35.43 -8.93 -9.35
C ARG A 285 -34.74 -7.69 -9.92
N SER A 286 -35.25 -6.51 -9.59
CA SER A 286 -34.60 -5.24 -9.90
C SER A 286 -33.28 -5.11 -9.15
N PHE A 287 -32.33 -4.38 -9.73
CA PHE A 287 -31.06 -4.08 -9.10
C PHE A 287 -30.47 -2.77 -9.62
N LEU A 288 -29.52 -2.26 -8.86
CA LEU A 288 -28.70 -1.12 -9.25
C LEU A 288 -27.23 -1.47 -8.99
N SER A 289 -26.33 -0.86 -9.77
CA SER A 289 -24.90 -1.09 -9.71
C SER A 289 -24.17 0.24 -9.81
N ILE A 290 -23.37 0.56 -8.80
CA ILE A 290 -22.50 1.72 -8.79
C ILE A 290 -21.22 1.36 -9.55
N VAL A 291 -20.91 2.14 -10.59
CA VAL A 291 -19.70 1.95 -11.39
C VAL A 291 -18.49 2.38 -10.55
N ARG A 292 -17.62 1.42 -10.24
CA ARG A 292 -16.41 1.64 -9.44
C ARG A 292 -15.32 2.28 -10.29
N VAL A 293 -14.62 3.25 -9.71
CA VAL A 293 -13.44 3.87 -10.30
C VAL A 293 -12.21 3.32 -9.57
N PRO A 294 -11.27 2.65 -10.26
CA PRO A 294 -10.10 2.02 -9.62
C PRO A 294 -9.05 3.03 -9.17
N GLU A 295 -9.05 4.24 -9.71
CA GLU A 295 -8.08 5.28 -9.37
C GLU A 295 -8.43 6.01 -8.07
N THR A 296 -7.40 6.46 -7.36
CA THR A 296 -7.59 7.24 -6.14
C THR A 296 -8.08 8.64 -6.49
N MET A 297 -9.20 9.04 -5.90
CA MET A 297 -9.86 10.30 -6.23
C MET A 297 -9.09 11.50 -5.66
N PRO A 298 -8.81 12.54 -6.47
CA PRO A 298 -8.22 13.77 -5.98
C PRO A 298 -9.21 14.54 -5.09
N CYS A 299 -8.69 15.25 -4.08
CA CYS A 299 -9.51 16.13 -3.26
C CYS A 299 -9.87 17.42 -4.00
N ASP A 300 -10.98 18.04 -3.59
CA ASP A 300 -11.49 19.33 -4.06
C ASP A 300 -11.84 19.37 -5.56
N ARG A 301 -11.90 18.20 -6.23
CA ARG A 301 -12.35 18.06 -7.61
C ARG A 301 -13.71 17.38 -7.65
N GLU A 302 -14.61 17.91 -8.46
CA GLU A 302 -15.90 17.29 -8.71
C GLU A 302 -15.75 16.05 -9.59
N GLN A 303 -16.39 14.97 -9.18
CA GLN A 303 -16.40 13.70 -9.88
C GLN A 303 -17.84 13.22 -10.05
N ALA A 304 -18.19 12.85 -11.29
CA ALA A 304 -19.47 12.23 -11.60
C ALA A 304 -19.38 10.71 -11.42
N VAL A 305 -20.05 10.17 -10.38
CA VAL A 305 -20.13 8.73 -10.14
C VAL A 305 -21.34 8.18 -10.90
N GLN A 306 -21.11 7.23 -11.80
CA GLN A 306 -22.18 6.59 -12.57
C GLN A 306 -22.86 5.49 -11.77
N VAL A 307 -24.19 5.45 -11.85
CA VAL A 307 -25.04 4.42 -11.27
C VAL A 307 -25.91 3.84 -12.39
N ASP A 308 -25.75 2.55 -12.63
CA ASP A 308 -26.54 1.78 -13.58
C ASP A 308 -27.74 1.17 -12.84
N PHE A 309 -28.88 1.09 -13.50
CA PHE A 309 -30.07 0.45 -12.94
C PHE A 309 -30.79 -0.42 -13.95
N SER A 310 -31.40 -1.50 -13.45
CA SER A 310 -32.28 -2.39 -14.19
C SER A 310 -33.49 -2.68 -13.33
N ILE A 311 -34.64 -2.15 -13.70
CA ILE A 311 -35.90 -2.25 -12.96
C ILE A 311 -36.87 -3.15 -13.73
N TYR A 312 -37.41 -4.16 -13.07
CA TYR A 312 -38.43 -5.02 -13.63
C TYR A 312 -39.82 -4.43 -13.39
N GLN A 313 -40.71 -4.55 -14.38
CA GLN A 313 -42.05 -3.98 -14.30
C GLN A 313 -42.88 -4.56 -13.15
N GLU A 314 -42.63 -5.82 -12.79
CA GLU A 314 -43.23 -6.50 -11.63
C GLU A 314 -42.99 -5.75 -10.31
N ASP A 315 -41.84 -5.09 -10.16
CA ASP A 315 -41.48 -4.37 -8.93
C ASP A 315 -42.08 -2.95 -8.88
N LEU A 316 -42.56 -2.44 -10.02
CA LEU A 316 -43.25 -1.15 -10.12
C LEU A 316 -44.76 -1.26 -9.85
N GLU A 317 -45.34 -2.47 -9.94
CA GLU A 317 -46.78 -2.72 -9.87
C GLU A 317 -47.62 -1.79 -10.78
N HIS A 318 -48.69 -1.18 -10.25
CA HIS A 318 -49.46 -0.08 -10.86
C HIS A 318 -48.88 1.30 -10.48
N GLY A 319 -47.71 1.30 -9.87
CA GLY A 319 -47.07 2.44 -9.22
C GLY A 319 -46.54 3.50 -10.19
N PRO A 320 -45.90 4.54 -9.65
CA PRO A 320 -45.53 5.71 -10.42
C PRO A 320 -44.53 5.37 -11.52
N LYS A 321 -44.70 5.98 -12.69
CA LYS A 321 -43.70 5.99 -13.79
C LYS A 321 -42.43 6.77 -13.43
N ARG A 322 -42.21 7.07 -12.15
CA ARG A 322 -41.10 7.83 -11.56
C ARG A 322 -40.52 7.04 -10.39
N VAL A 323 -39.24 6.76 -10.46
CA VAL A 323 -38.49 6.09 -9.39
C VAL A 323 -37.57 7.11 -8.73
N ILE A 324 -37.55 7.12 -7.40
CA ILE A 324 -36.70 8.01 -6.60
C ILE A 324 -35.53 7.19 -6.07
N PHE A 325 -34.34 7.49 -6.59
CA PHE A 325 -33.07 6.96 -6.10
C PHE A 325 -32.58 7.85 -4.97
N SER A 326 -32.57 7.33 -3.75
CA SER A 326 -32.01 8.01 -2.59
C SER A 326 -30.57 7.56 -2.41
N TYR A 327 -29.68 8.50 -2.06
CA TYR A 327 -28.28 8.16 -1.83
C TYR A 327 -27.70 8.93 -0.65
N PHE A 328 -26.70 8.34 -0.02
CA PHE A 328 -25.91 9.00 1.00
C PHE A 328 -24.45 8.54 0.93
N VAL A 329 -23.55 9.40 1.38
CA VAL A 329 -22.12 9.15 1.44
C VAL A 329 -21.65 9.22 2.88
N THR A 330 -20.95 8.20 3.33
CA THR A 330 -20.29 8.17 4.63
C THR A 330 -18.90 8.80 4.55
N GLY A 331 -18.49 9.44 5.64
CA GLY A 331 -17.15 9.96 5.85
C GLY A 331 -16.68 9.65 7.28
N LYS A 332 -15.73 10.44 7.78
CA LYS A 332 -15.03 10.17 9.07
C LYS A 332 -15.94 10.01 10.29
N ARG A 333 -17.10 10.69 10.30
CA ARG A 333 -17.97 10.82 11.48
C ARG A 333 -19.43 10.46 11.19
N GLY A 334 -19.69 9.70 10.12
CA GLY A 334 -21.04 9.32 9.71
C GLY A 334 -21.40 9.82 8.32
N ILE A 335 -22.69 10.09 8.08
CA ILE A 335 -23.20 10.56 6.79
C ILE A 335 -22.78 12.02 6.58
N VAL A 336 -22.01 12.29 5.53
CA VAL A 336 -21.50 13.64 5.20
C VAL A 336 -22.27 14.29 4.05
N HIS A 337 -22.95 13.49 3.24
CA HIS A 337 -23.73 13.98 2.11
C HIS A 337 -24.91 13.05 1.86
N ALA A 338 -26.06 13.61 1.48
CA ALA A 338 -27.24 12.86 1.10
C ALA A 338 -28.01 13.62 0.02
N GLY A 339 -28.69 12.87 -0.85
CA GLY A 339 -29.46 13.45 -1.93
C GLY A 339 -30.40 12.44 -2.57
N GLN A 340 -31.19 12.94 -3.52
CA GLN A 340 -32.14 12.13 -4.27
C GLN A 340 -32.06 12.45 -5.76
N LYS A 341 -32.31 11.45 -6.59
CA LYS A 341 -32.43 11.58 -8.04
C LYS A 341 -33.71 10.91 -8.49
N THR A 342 -34.60 11.65 -9.14
CA THR A 342 -35.82 11.08 -9.73
C THR A 342 -35.62 10.77 -11.20
N ILE A 343 -35.95 9.55 -11.62
CA ILE A 343 -35.86 9.08 -13.01
C ILE A 343 -37.22 8.58 -13.47
N TRP A 344 -37.57 8.90 -14.70
CA TRP A 344 -38.78 8.40 -15.35
C TRP A 344 -38.54 7.02 -15.96
N VAL A 345 -39.41 6.05 -15.63
CA VAL A 345 -39.32 4.64 -16.07
C VAL A 345 -40.62 4.18 -16.76
N GLY A 346 -41.27 5.10 -17.48
CA GLY A 346 -42.63 4.89 -18.00
C GLY A 346 -42.76 4.06 -19.28
N LEU A 347 -41.66 3.66 -19.90
CA LEU A 347 -41.61 2.85 -21.13
C LEU A 347 -40.65 1.67 -20.93
N PRO A 348 -40.85 0.52 -21.59
CA PRO A 348 -39.98 -0.65 -21.46
C PRO A 348 -38.49 -0.36 -21.72
N ARG A 349 -38.19 0.55 -22.67
CA ARG A 349 -36.81 1.00 -22.96
C ARG A 349 -36.15 1.82 -21.84
N MET A 350 -36.93 2.31 -20.88
CA MET A 350 -36.48 3.13 -19.75
C MET A 350 -36.34 2.33 -18.46
N LEU A 351 -36.65 1.03 -18.50
CA LEU A 351 -36.46 0.11 -17.38
C LEU A 351 -34.98 -0.19 -17.11
N LYS A 352 -34.12 0.03 -18.12
CA LYS A 352 -32.66 -0.03 -18.00
C LYS A 352 -32.07 1.32 -18.37
N GLY A 353 -31.11 1.79 -17.59
CA GLY A 353 -30.46 3.06 -17.83
C GLY A 353 -29.35 3.34 -16.83
N PHE A 354 -28.84 4.57 -16.87
CA PHE A 354 -27.82 5.05 -15.96
C PHE A 354 -28.05 6.52 -15.62
N PHE A 355 -27.47 6.96 -14.51
CA PHE A 355 -27.39 8.38 -14.15
C PHE A 355 -26.08 8.66 -13.41
N SER A 356 -25.75 9.93 -13.26
CA SER A 356 -24.55 10.36 -12.54
C SER A 356 -24.87 11.15 -11.29
N ILE A 357 -24.13 10.88 -10.22
CA ILE A 357 -24.15 11.63 -8.96
C ILE A 357 -22.88 12.50 -8.92
N PRO A 358 -22.99 13.83 -8.99
CA PRO A 358 -21.85 14.72 -8.84
C PRO A 358 -21.43 14.77 -7.36
N LEU A 359 -20.18 14.42 -7.07
CA LEU A 359 -19.61 14.43 -5.73
C LEU A 359 -18.29 15.19 -5.73
N THR A 360 -18.14 16.13 -4.80
CA THR A 360 -16.87 16.85 -4.56
C THR A 360 -16.23 16.31 -3.29
N PHE A 361 -15.23 15.43 -3.46
CA PHE A 361 -14.58 14.78 -2.33
C PHE A 361 -13.62 15.75 -1.62
N THR A 362 -13.88 16.02 -0.35
CA THR A 362 -13.01 16.81 0.54
C THR A 362 -12.45 15.94 1.68
N SER A 363 -11.62 16.51 2.56
CA SER A 363 -10.98 15.78 3.66
C SER A 363 -11.95 15.09 4.64
N ILE A 364 -13.24 15.44 4.63
CA ILE A 364 -14.27 14.88 5.52
C ILE A 364 -14.72 13.48 5.09
N TYR A 365 -14.59 13.19 3.79
CA TYR A 365 -14.97 11.92 3.20
C TYR A 365 -13.89 10.85 3.43
N GLY A 366 -12.63 11.27 3.50
CA GLY A 366 -11.49 10.35 3.46
C GLY A 366 -11.28 9.50 4.73
N PRO A 367 -10.46 8.45 4.64
CA PRO A 367 -9.77 8.01 3.43
C PRO A 367 -10.65 7.17 2.50
N SER A 368 -11.69 6.52 3.04
CA SER A 368 -12.47 5.51 2.31
C SER A 368 -13.98 5.72 2.47
N PRO A 369 -14.58 6.74 1.83
CA PRO A 369 -16.01 6.98 1.92
C PRO A 369 -16.80 5.85 1.27
N ARG A 370 -18.00 5.59 1.81
CA ARG A 370 -18.96 4.65 1.23
C ARG A 370 -20.14 5.42 0.67
N LEU A 371 -20.37 5.28 -0.63
CA LEU A 371 -21.62 5.69 -1.26
C LEU A 371 -22.60 4.53 -1.16
N VAL A 372 -23.81 4.82 -0.69
CA VAL A 372 -24.95 3.91 -0.72
C VAL A 372 -26.03 4.56 -1.56
N VAL A 373 -26.58 3.81 -2.51
CA VAL A 373 -27.72 4.22 -3.33
C VAL A 373 -28.80 3.17 -3.14
N TYR A 374 -30.04 3.59 -2.89
CA TYR A 374 -31.16 2.69 -2.71
C TYR A 374 -32.48 3.27 -3.25
N VAL A 375 -33.42 2.37 -3.50
CA VAL A 375 -34.79 2.66 -3.91
C VAL A 375 -35.72 1.83 -3.05
N ILE A 376 -36.80 2.45 -2.58
CA ILE A 376 -37.90 1.77 -1.90
C ILE A 376 -39.08 1.77 -2.89
N PHE A 377 -39.50 0.59 -3.31
CA PHE A 377 -40.64 0.42 -4.21
C PHE A 377 -41.96 0.47 -3.45
N PRO A 378 -43.09 0.79 -4.13
CA PRO A 378 -44.42 0.84 -3.49
C PRO A 378 -44.84 -0.47 -2.81
N ASN A 379 -44.36 -1.60 -3.33
CA ASN A 379 -44.59 -2.94 -2.78
C ASN A 379 -43.74 -3.27 -1.54
N GLY A 380 -43.00 -2.29 -1.01
CA GLY A 380 -42.11 -2.46 0.15
C GLY A 380 -40.77 -3.14 -0.17
N LYS A 381 -40.54 -3.60 -1.41
CA LYS A 381 -39.24 -4.15 -1.80
C LYS A 381 -38.19 -3.05 -1.90
N ILE A 382 -36.96 -3.41 -1.62
CA ILE A 382 -35.82 -2.48 -1.60
C ILE A 382 -34.72 -3.02 -2.50
N ILE A 383 -34.18 -2.13 -3.33
CA ILE A 383 -32.92 -2.37 -4.05
C ILE A 383 -31.90 -1.37 -3.56
N ALA A 384 -30.67 -1.83 -3.39
CA ALA A 384 -29.57 -0.99 -2.96
C ALA A 384 -28.26 -1.45 -3.61
N ASP A 385 -27.27 -0.59 -3.60
CA ASP A 385 -25.88 -0.96 -3.81
C ASP A 385 -24.98 -0.06 -2.97
N SER A 386 -23.77 -0.54 -2.69
CA SER A 386 -22.75 0.26 -2.03
C SER A 386 -21.39 0.10 -2.68
N ALA A 387 -20.68 1.23 -2.81
CA ALA A 387 -19.31 1.28 -3.29
C ALA A 387 -18.45 2.08 -2.32
N VAL A 388 -17.27 1.55 -2.03
CA VAL A 388 -16.22 2.25 -1.29
C VAL A 388 -15.26 2.86 -2.30
N PHE A 389 -14.95 4.14 -2.12
CA PHE A 389 -13.96 4.85 -2.94
C PHE A 389 -12.70 5.12 -2.12
N SER A 390 -11.56 5.25 -2.79
CA SER A 390 -10.31 5.68 -2.16
C SER A 390 -10.08 7.15 -2.52
N ILE A 391 -9.90 8.00 -1.51
CA ILE A 391 -9.57 9.42 -1.70
C ILE A 391 -8.13 9.66 -1.27
N ASN A 392 -7.45 10.58 -1.96
CA ASN A 392 -6.17 11.11 -1.49
C ASN A 392 -6.23 11.61 -0.03
N MET A 393 -5.15 11.40 0.71
CA MET A 393 -5.02 11.83 2.09
C MET A 393 -4.81 13.36 2.17
N CYS A 394 -5.90 14.11 2.13
CA CYS A 394 -5.88 15.58 2.16
C CYS A 394 -6.34 16.16 3.50
N PHE A 395 -5.73 17.28 3.89
CA PHE A 395 -6.07 18.01 5.11
C PHE A 395 -6.84 19.29 4.80
N ARG A 396 -7.74 19.69 5.71
CA ARG A 396 -8.47 20.97 5.58
C ARG A 396 -7.51 22.16 5.61
N ASN A 397 -6.55 22.12 6.53
CA ASN A 397 -5.51 23.13 6.64
C ASN A 397 -4.37 22.77 5.68
N LYS A 398 -4.14 23.61 4.67
CA LYS A 398 -3.05 23.44 3.71
C LYS A 398 -1.84 24.18 4.28
N VAL A 399 -0.81 23.42 4.64
CA VAL A 399 0.42 23.95 5.26
C VAL A 399 1.55 23.86 4.26
N GLU A 400 2.26 24.97 4.07
CA GLU A 400 3.49 25.03 3.26
C GLU A 400 4.62 25.54 4.14
N LEU A 401 5.75 24.85 4.10
CA LEU A 401 6.99 25.24 4.77
C LEU A 401 8.09 25.38 3.74
N GLY A 402 8.87 26.45 3.81
CA GLY A 402 10.03 26.63 2.95
C GLY A 402 11.03 27.61 3.52
N PHE A 403 12.30 27.42 3.19
CA PHE A 403 13.36 28.37 3.51
C PHE A 403 13.49 29.43 2.41
N SER A 404 14.03 30.59 2.76
CA SER A 404 14.32 31.66 1.79
C SER A 404 15.35 31.25 0.74
N THR A 405 16.32 30.42 1.14
CA THR A 405 17.37 29.85 0.30
C THR A 405 17.55 28.37 0.64
N PRO A 406 17.86 27.51 -0.34
CA PRO A 406 18.04 26.07 -0.10
C PRO A 406 19.34 25.75 0.65
N GLU A 407 20.38 26.57 0.46
CA GLU A 407 21.68 26.42 1.11
C GLU A 407 22.14 27.79 1.63
N ALA A 408 22.88 27.77 2.73
CA ALA A 408 23.51 28.97 3.29
C ALA A 408 24.76 28.58 4.06
N LEU A 409 25.66 29.54 4.25
CA LEU A 409 26.85 29.36 5.07
C LEU A 409 26.48 29.38 6.57
N PRO A 410 27.30 28.78 7.45
CA PRO A 410 27.14 28.94 8.90
C PRO A 410 27.00 30.42 9.28
N ASP A 411 26.18 30.70 10.29
CA ASP A 411 25.86 32.05 10.78
C ASP A 411 25.09 32.96 9.79
N SER A 412 24.66 32.43 8.63
CA SER A 412 23.79 33.18 7.72
C SER A 412 22.38 33.30 8.27
N GLN A 413 21.77 34.48 8.10
CA GLN A 413 20.35 34.67 8.41
C GLN A 413 19.47 34.05 7.31
N ILE A 414 18.68 33.04 7.68
CA ILE A 414 17.76 32.36 6.77
C ILE A 414 16.33 32.61 7.25
N GLY A 415 15.45 33.01 6.33
CA GLY A 415 14.03 33.16 6.63
C GLY A 415 13.27 31.86 6.45
N LEU A 416 12.61 31.37 7.50
CA LEU A 416 11.65 30.28 7.42
C LEU A 416 10.26 30.83 7.10
N ARG A 417 9.69 30.43 5.97
CA ARG A 417 8.34 30.80 5.53
C ARG A 417 7.38 29.64 5.82
N LEU A 418 6.43 29.90 6.70
CA LEU A 418 5.34 29.00 7.02
C LEU A 418 4.02 29.63 6.60
N ARG A 419 3.26 28.94 5.77
CA ARG A 419 1.90 29.35 5.37
C ARG A 419 0.90 28.33 5.86
N ALA A 420 -0.16 28.80 6.51
CA ALA A 420 -1.26 28.00 7.01
C ALA A 420 -2.53 28.86 7.06
N ALA A 421 -3.69 28.25 7.35
CA ALA A 421 -4.93 28.99 7.55
C ALA A 421 -4.82 29.99 8.72
N PRO A 422 -5.49 31.15 8.65
CA PRO A 422 -5.48 32.14 9.74
C PRO A 422 -5.90 31.55 11.09
N GLY A 423 -5.17 31.90 12.15
CA GLY A 423 -5.43 31.39 13.51
C GLY A 423 -4.96 29.95 13.77
N SER A 424 -4.18 29.35 12.86
CA SER A 424 -3.58 28.03 13.08
C SER A 424 -2.41 28.09 14.05
N THR A 425 -2.38 27.19 15.04
CA THR A 425 -1.20 26.92 15.86
C THR A 425 -0.31 25.91 15.12
N CYS A 426 0.96 26.22 14.94
CA CYS A 426 1.90 25.39 14.18
C CYS A 426 3.11 25.02 15.04
N ALA A 427 3.37 23.72 15.18
CA ALA A 427 4.61 23.22 15.75
C ALA A 427 5.64 23.03 14.64
N VAL A 428 6.84 23.58 14.83
CA VAL A 428 7.96 23.47 13.90
C VAL A 428 9.09 22.76 14.62
N TRP A 429 9.66 21.76 13.95
CA TRP A 429 10.85 21.04 14.38
C TRP A 429 11.90 21.09 13.27
N ALA A 430 13.15 21.29 13.65
CA ALA A 430 14.31 21.26 12.76
C ALA A 430 15.31 20.27 13.36
N LEU A 431 15.73 19.30 12.57
CA LEU A 431 16.61 18.21 13.00
C LEU A 431 17.80 18.11 12.04
N ASP A 432 18.96 17.75 12.57
CA ASP A 432 20.11 17.42 11.75
C ASP A 432 19.85 16.12 10.98
N GLN A 433 20.25 16.09 9.70
CA GLN A 433 20.01 14.94 8.83
C GLN A 433 20.64 13.66 9.38
N SER A 434 21.76 13.76 10.11
CA SER A 434 22.45 12.61 10.73
C SER A 434 21.58 11.83 11.73
N VAL A 435 20.56 12.46 12.32
CA VAL A 435 19.62 11.80 13.24
C VAL A 435 18.68 10.85 12.48
N PHE A 436 18.26 11.21 11.26
CA PHE A 436 17.40 10.37 10.43
C PHE A 436 18.11 9.12 9.90
N LEU A 437 19.43 9.20 9.68
CA LEU A 437 20.23 8.10 9.14
C LEU A 437 20.18 6.84 10.01
N ARG A 438 20.08 7.00 11.34
CA ARG A 438 20.05 5.85 12.27
C ARG A 438 18.68 5.18 12.37
N LYS A 439 17.58 5.91 12.17
CA LYS A 439 16.20 5.38 12.30
C LYS A 439 15.27 6.00 11.25
N PRO A 440 15.38 5.60 9.97
CA PRO A 440 14.43 6.00 8.95
C PRO A 440 13.02 5.48 9.30
N GLY A 441 11.98 6.27 8.96
CA GLY A 441 10.57 5.83 9.06
C GLY A 441 9.78 6.29 10.30
N LYS A 442 10.32 7.20 11.13
CA LYS A 442 9.57 7.86 12.22
C LYS A 442 9.07 9.27 11.88
N GLU A 443 9.13 9.65 10.60
CA GLU A 443 8.61 10.94 10.14
C GLU A 443 7.07 11.00 10.25
N LEU A 444 6.57 12.17 10.64
CA LEU A 444 5.15 12.47 10.57
C LEU A 444 4.73 12.59 9.10
N SER A 445 4.13 11.52 8.59
CA SER A 445 3.58 11.48 7.24
C SER A 445 2.06 11.58 7.25
N SER A 446 1.48 11.94 6.11
CA SER A 446 0.02 11.93 5.93
C SER A 446 -0.57 10.54 6.18
N SER A 447 0.14 9.48 5.76
CA SER A 447 -0.27 8.09 6.00
C SER A 447 -0.26 7.71 7.48
N LEU A 448 0.73 8.16 8.24
CA LEU A 448 0.79 7.94 9.69
C LEU A 448 -0.41 8.61 10.38
N ILE A 449 -0.69 9.88 10.08
CA ILE A 449 -1.81 10.62 10.69
C ILE A 449 -3.16 9.97 10.37
N TYR A 450 -3.38 9.56 9.11
CA TYR A 450 -4.60 8.84 8.76
C TYR A 450 -4.68 7.46 9.42
N GLY A 451 -3.54 6.78 9.59
CA GLY A 451 -3.43 5.49 10.28
C GLY A 451 -3.73 5.55 11.78
N LEU A 452 -3.59 6.71 12.42
CA LEU A 452 -3.97 6.91 13.83
C LEU A 452 -5.49 6.82 14.08
N PHE A 453 -6.32 6.88 13.04
CA PHE A 453 -7.78 6.83 13.14
C PHE A 453 -8.38 5.62 12.39
N PRO A 454 -8.04 4.37 12.78
CA PRO A 454 -8.47 3.17 12.06
C PRO A 454 -9.99 2.89 12.19
N SER A 455 -10.65 3.43 13.22
CA SER A 455 -12.10 3.30 13.39
C SER A 455 -12.92 3.99 12.28
N VAL A 456 -12.31 4.93 11.56
CA VAL A 456 -12.95 5.61 10.43
C VAL A 456 -13.17 4.67 9.25
N SER A 457 -12.35 3.62 9.10
CA SER A 457 -12.47 2.66 8.00
C SER A 457 -13.22 1.37 8.39
N SER A 458 -13.54 1.16 9.67
CA SER A 458 -14.30 -0.01 10.09
C SER A 458 -15.79 0.17 9.77
N SER A 459 -16.26 -0.49 8.73
CA SER A 459 -17.67 -0.52 8.31
C SER A 459 -18.51 -1.54 9.09
N ARG A 460 -18.13 -1.89 10.32
CA ARG A 460 -18.87 -2.82 11.16
C ARG A 460 -19.75 -2.07 12.16
N TYR A 461 -20.95 -2.61 12.40
CA TYR A 461 -21.81 -2.15 13.47
C TYR A 461 -21.07 -2.25 14.81
N PRO A 462 -21.26 -1.29 15.73
CA PRO A 462 -20.86 -1.49 17.11
C PRO A 462 -21.51 -2.77 17.63
N PRO A 463 -20.80 -3.62 18.39
CA PRO A 463 -21.35 -4.87 18.94
C PRO A 463 -22.52 -4.66 19.92
N GLN A 464 -22.92 -3.41 20.17
CA GLN A 464 -24.04 -3.01 21.02
C GLN A 464 -25.37 -2.95 20.27
N VAL A 465 -25.36 -3.09 18.95
CA VAL A 465 -26.58 -3.19 18.14
C VAL A 465 -26.97 -4.66 18.10
N SER A 466 -27.97 -5.08 18.89
CA SER A 466 -28.66 -6.34 18.62
C SER A 466 -29.50 -6.14 17.37
N GLU A 467 -29.29 -6.99 16.37
CA GLU A 467 -30.36 -7.27 15.41
C GLU A 467 -31.34 -8.14 16.22
N ASP A 468 -32.51 -7.60 16.55
CA ASP A 468 -33.57 -8.41 17.11
C ASP A 468 -33.97 -9.42 16.03
N ASP A 469 -33.78 -10.71 16.34
CA ASP A 469 -34.05 -11.88 15.46
C ASP A 469 -35.49 -11.93 14.93
#